data_AF-A0A939D1E5-F1
#
_entry.id   AF-A0A939D1E5-F1
#
_cell.length_a   1.000
_cell.length_b   1.000
_cell.length_c   1.000
_cell.angle_alpha   90.00
_cell.angle_beta   90.00
_cell.angle_gamma   90.00
#
_symmetry.space_group_name_H-M   'P 1'
#
loop_
_entity.id
_entity.type
_entity.pdbx_description
1 polymer ?
#
loop_
_entity_poly.entity_id
_entity_poly.type
_entity_poly.pdbx_seq_one_letter_code
_entity_poly.pdbx_strand_id
1 'polypeptide(L)'
;MKRLVICCDGTWQQLISPYPSNVVKLAQSVKPIANDGVTQIIFYDEGIGTESQKVLGGATGLGIDRNIEDCYRFLSLNYVSGDEIYLFGFSRGAYTVRSLSGMIYCSGLLDRPHVTKAHEAYELYRNRGIKPKDKEAVEYRQTYGERVPITLIGCFDTVGALGIPGMPAFSKLHEQLNKRYRFHDITLNKDVQNALHAMAIDEIREVFDVTPMKKHPEAENQRVIQKWFPGEHGCVGGGTEEHSGLSDAALKWMIDSVGVLGLGLDLNPSVIPTGINPNYECDFNNDVGFFKLAGIKFREVSDVIDDLHESVLNRLKSRKDYRPKNLQKIIDKLN
;
A
#
# COMPACT_ATOMS: atom_id res chain seq x y z
N MET A 1 -24.20 -2.71 9.77
CA MET A 1 -22.75 -2.69 9.95
C MET A 1 -22.14 -3.79 9.07
N LYS A 2 -21.12 -3.42 8.30
CA LYS A 2 -20.38 -4.25 7.36
C LYS A 2 -18.90 -3.86 7.42
N ARG A 3 -18.01 -4.75 7.01
CA ARG A 3 -16.58 -4.47 6.81
C ARG A 3 -16.31 -4.36 5.32
N LEU A 4 -15.94 -3.17 4.84
CA LEU A 4 -15.58 -2.93 3.44
C LEU A 4 -14.05 -3.03 3.32
N VAL A 5 -13.59 -3.99 2.52
CA VAL A 5 -12.16 -4.27 2.35
C VAL A 5 -11.77 -3.92 0.92
N ILE A 6 -10.88 -2.94 0.75
CA ILE A 6 -10.31 -2.55 -0.53
C ILE A 6 -8.91 -3.14 -0.64
N CYS A 7 -8.65 -3.90 -1.69
CA CYS A 7 -7.35 -4.50 -1.98
C CYS A 7 -6.85 -4.01 -3.34
N CYS A 8 -5.83 -3.16 -3.37
CA CYS A 8 -5.25 -2.65 -4.62
C CYS A 8 -3.84 -3.21 -4.83
N ASP A 9 -3.60 -3.88 -5.95
CA ASP A 9 -2.31 -4.52 -6.21
C ASP A 9 -1.29 -3.59 -6.90
N GLY A 10 -0.03 -4.01 -6.89
CA GLY A 10 1.05 -3.41 -7.67
C GLY A 10 0.88 -3.66 -9.17
N THR A 11 1.45 -2.80 -10.01
CA THR A 11 1.39 -2.96 -11.47
C THR A 11 1.98 -4.27 -11.93
N TRP A 12 1.40 -4.81 -13.01
CA TRP A 12 1.75 -6.09 -13.62
C TRP A 12 1.39 -7.32 -12.77
N GLN A 13 0.78 -7.14 -11.60
CA GLN A 13 0.25 -8.24 -10.79
C GLN A 13 -1.15 -8.60 -11.26
N GLN A 14 -1.39 -9.89 -11.50
CA GLN A 14 -2.66 -10.43 -11.98
C GLN A 14 -3.17 -11.51 -11.04
N LEU A 15 -4.49 -11.61 -10.88
CA LEU A 15 -5.13 -12.70 -10.12
C LEU A 15 -4.80 -14.09 -10.66
N ILE A 16 -4.45 -14.19 -11.95
CA ILE A 16 -4.14 -15.44 -12.64
C ILE A 16 -2.67 -15.87 -12.53
N SER A 17 -1.83 -15.09 -11.85
CA SER A 17 -0.42 -15.47 -11.66
C SER A 17 -0.32 -16.76 -10.84
N PRO A 18 0.50 -17.76 -11.23
CA PRO A 18 0.78 -18.91 -10.40
C PRO A 18 1.48 -18.54 -9.08
N TYR A 19 2.10 -17.35 -9.03
CA TYR A 19 2.72 -16.78 -7.85
C TYR A 19 2.03 -15.45 -7.51
N PRO A 20 0.92 -15.47 -6.75
CA PRO A 20 0.15 -14.28 -6.46
C PRO A 20 0.91 -13.30 -5.56
N SER A 21 0.56 -12.01 -5.64
CA SER A 21 1.01 -11.02 -4.67
C SER A 21 0.44 -11.30 -3.28
N ASN A 22 1.02 -10.66 -2.27
CA ASN A 22 0.49 -10.67 -0.91
C ASN A 22 -0.87 -9.99 -0.81
N VAL A 23 -1.20 -9.05 -1.69
CA VAL A 23 -2.54 -8.42 -1.74
C VAL A 23 -3.57 -9.42 -2.24
N VAL A 24 -3.25 -10.22 -3.26
CA VAL A 24 -4.11 -11.32 -3.74
C VAL A 24 -4.29 -12.36 -2.64
N LYS A 25 -3.20 -12.84 -2.03
CA LYS A 25 -3.27 -13.82 -0.94
C LYS A 25 -4.10 -13.30 0.24
N LEU A 26 -3.94 -12.02 0.60
CA LEU A 26 -4.75 -11.37 1.64
C LEU A 26 -6.23 -11.34 1.24
N ALA A 27 -6.56 -10.91 0.01
CA ALA A 27 -7.94 -10.88 -0.48
C ALA A 27 -8.57 -12.29 -0.49
N GLN A 28 -7.82 -13.32 -0.91
CA GLN A 28 -8.26 -14.72 -0.86
C GLN A 28 -8.57 -15.19 0.57
N SER A 29 -7.86 -14.65 1.56
CA SER A 29 -8.03 -15.05 2.96
C SER A 29 -9.21 -14.37 3.67
N VAL A 30 -9.74 -13.24 3.18
CA VAL A 30 -10.84 -12.55 3.85
C VAL A 30 -12.10 -13.43 3.86
N LYS A 31 -12.64 -13.72 5.05
CA LYS A 31 -13.86 -14.51 5.17
C LYS A 31 -15.07 -13.69 4.70
N PRO A 32 -16.03 -14.25 3.94
CA PRO A 32 -17.24 -13.51 3.57
C PRO A 32 -18.09 -13.06 4.78
N ILE A 33 -18.08 -13.84 5.84
CA ILE A 33 -18.74 -13.55 7.13
C ILE A 33 -17.71 -13.78 8.23
N ALA A 34 -17.49 -12.77 9.07
CA ALA A 34 -16.60 -12.86 10.23
C ALA A 34 -17.20 -13.74 11.34
N ASN A 35 -16.36 -14.15 12.29
CA ASN A 35 -16.74 -14.98 13.45
C ASN A 35 -17.81 -14.30 14.33
N ASP A 36 -17.86 -12.97 14.33
CA ASP A 36 -18.87 -12.17 15.03
C ASP A 36 -20.17 -11.97 14.21
N GLY A 37 -20.27 -12.61 13.04
CA GLY A 37 -21.43 -12.54 12.15
C GLY A 37 -21.48 -11.32 11.24
N VAL A 38 -20.51 -10.39 11.31
CA VAL A 38 -20.47 -9.21 10.45
C VAL A 38 -20.01 -9.60 9.04
N THR A 39 -20.76 -9.15 8.03
CA THR A 39 -20.41 -9.35 6.62
C THR A 39 -19.15 -8.58 6.24
N GLN A 40 -18.23 -9.22 5.53
CA GLN A 40 -17.02 -8.59 4.99
C GLN A 40 -17.08 -8.61 3.46
N ILE A 41 -17.13 -7.42 2.84
CA ILE A 41 -17.28 -7.25 1.40
C ILE A 41 -15.97 -6.75 0.84
N ILE A 42 -15.44 -7.47 -0.15
CA ILE A 42 -14.15 -7.17 -0.77
C ILE A 42 -14.38 -6.47 -2.11
N PHE A 43 -13.58 -5.43 -2.35
CA PHE A 43 -13.30 -4.91 -3.67
C PHE A 43 -11.82 -5.14 -3.95
N TYR A 44 -11.52 -5.84 -5.05
CA TYR A 44 -10.17 -6.09 -5.49
C TYR A 44 -9.91 -5.37 -6.81
N ASP A 45 -8.82 -4.61 -6.84
CA ASP A 45 -8.34 -3.84 -7.98
C ASP A 45 -7.03 -4.44 -8.48
N GLU A 46 -7.05 -4.94 -9.72
CA GLU A 46 -5.84 -5.38 -10.41
C GLU A 46 -4.94 -4.18 -10.68
N GLY A 47 -3.63 -4.32 -10.45
CA GLY A 47 -2.70 -3.23 -10.71
C GLY A 47 -2.70 -2.82 -12.18
N ILE A 48 -2.28 -1.58 -12.47
CA ILE A 48 -2.22 -1.08 -13.86
C ILE A 48 -1.45 -2.06 -14.79
N GLY A 49 -1.92 -2.25 -16.02
CA GLY A 49 -1.19 -2.97 -17.08
C GLY A 49 -1.57 -4.44 -17.28
N THR A 50 -2.67 -4.90 -16.67
CA THR A 50 -3.12 -6.30 -16.71
C THR A 50 -4.08 -6.65 -17.83
N GLU A 51 -4.71 -5.66 -18.48
CA GLU A 51 -5.58 -5.90 -19.63
C GLU A 51 -4.80 -6.17 -20.93
N SER A 52 -5.18 -7.25 -21.61
CA SER A 52 -4.57 -7.81 -22.83
C SER A 52 -4.81 -7.01 -24.12
N GLN A 53 -5.32 -5.76 -24.02
CA GLN A 53 -5.44 -4.87 -25.17
C GLN A 53 -4.47 -3.70 -25.07
N LYS A 54 -3.43 -3.78 -25.91
CA LYS A 54 -2.70 -2.67 -26.54
C LYS A 54 -3.06 -1.27 -26.03
N VAL A 55 -2.34 -0.81 -25.00
CA VAL A 55 -1.91 0.59 -24.96
C VAL A 55 -0.41 0.61 -25.20
N LEU A 56 -0.07 0.36 -26.47
CA LEU A 56 1.17 0.81 -27.07
C LEU A 56 1.12 2.35 -27.09
N GLY A 57 1.35 3.01 -25.95
CA GLY A 57 1.36 4.47 -25.88
C GLY A 57 0.88 5.07 -24.57
N GLY A 58 1.77 5.13 -23.57
CA GLY A 58 1.84 6.16 -22.53
C GLY A 58 0.55 6.66 -21.85
N ALA A 59 0.27 6.17 -20.65
CA ALA A 59 -0.41 6.92 -19.59
C ALA A 59 -0.23 6.27 -18.21
N THR A 60 0.98 6.33 -17.65
CA THR A 60 1.30 5.75 -16.33
C THR A 60 0.56 6.41 -15.14
N GLY A 61 -0.05 7.59 -15.34
CA GLY A 61 -0.84 8.31 -14.33
C GLY A 61 -2.36 8.15 -14.47
N LEU A 62 -2.91 8.12 -15.68
CA LEU A 62 -4.37 8.04 -15.89
C LEU A 62 -4.99 6.74 -15.36
N GLY A 63 -4.22 5.64 -15.31
CA GLY A 63 -4.68 4.38 -14.74
C GLY A 63 -4.89 4.45 -13.22
N ILE A 64 -3.97 5.09 -12.49
CA ILE A 64 -4.07 5.20 -11.01
C ILE A 64 -5.25 6.07 -10.61
N ASP A 65 -5.50 7.13 -11.35
CA ASP A 65 -6.62 8.05 -11.11
C ASP A 65 -7.94 7.29 -11.16
N ARG A 66 -8.11 6.45 -12.19
CA ARG A 66 -9.27 5.55 -12.32
C ARG A 66 -9.38 4.59 -11.14
N ASN A 67 -8.29 3.91 -10.76
CA ASN A 67 -8.32 2.96 -9.66
C ASN A 67 -8.71 3.63 -8.32
N ILE A 68 -8.20 4.84 -8.05
CA ILE A 68 -8.60 5.63 -6.86
C ILE A 68 -10.09 5.97 -6.92
N GLU A 69 -10.57 6.50 -8.06
CA GLU A 69 -11.97 6.87 -8.24
C GLU A 69 -12.91 5.66 -8.16
N ASP A 70 -12.50 4.49 -8.66
CA ASP A 70 -13.31 3.27 -8.65
C ASP A 70 -13.44 2.70 -7.24
N CYS A 71 -12.35 2.67 -6.47
CA CYS A 71 -12.41 2.35 -5.04
C CYS A 71 -13.31 3.33 -4.28
N TYR A 72 -13.22 4.62 -4.60
CA TYR A 72 -14.02 5.67 -3.97
C TYR A 72 -15.52 5.52 -4.30
N ARG A 73 -15.86 5.23 -5.56
CA ARG A 73 -17.24 4.94 -5.99
C ARG A 73 -17.78 3.69 -5.30
N PHE A 74 -16.97 2.63 -5.22
CA PHE A 74 -17.36 1.41 -4.51
C PHE A 74 -17.72 1.73 -3.05
N LEU A 75 -16.86 2.47 -2.33
CA LEU A 75 -17.13 2.87 -0.95
C LEU A 75 -18.40 3.74 -0.87
N SER A 76 -18.53 4.76 -1.73
CA SER A 76 -19.68 5.68 -1.74
C SER A 76 -21.01 4.95 -2.00
N LEU A 77 -20.99 3.87 -2.79
CA LEU A 77 -22.17 3.08 -3.11
C LEU A 77 -22.57 2.08 -2.02
N ASN A 78 -21.63 1.64 -1.19
CA ASN A 78 -21.82 0.50 -0.27
C ASN A 78 -21.77 0.87 1.22
N TYR A 79 -21.05 1.95 1.57
CA TYR A 79 -20.91 2.43 2.93
C TYR A 79 -22.25 2.93 3.49
N VAL A 80 -22.53 2.56 4.73
CA VAL A 80 -23.52 3.23 5.58
C VAL A 80 -22.86 3.55 6.92
N SER A 81 -23.39 4.54 7.63
CA SER A 81 -22.85 4.95 8.92
C SER A 81 -22.67 3.76 9.87
N GLY A 82 -21.47 3.65 10.45
CA GLY A 82 -21.07 2.56 11.32
C GLY A 82 -20.40 1.38 10.62
N ASP A 83 -20.30 1.36 9.28
CA ASP A 83 -19.46 0.39 8.58
C ASP A 83 -17.96 0.69 8.81
N GLU A 84 -17.13 -0.35 8.71
CA GLU A 84 -15.68 -0.27 8.91
C GLU A 84 -14.96 -0.36 7.56
N ILE A 85 -13.90 0.42 7.37
CA ILE A 85 -13.15 0.47 6.11
C ILE A 85 -11.71 0.00 6.33
N TYR A 86 -11.32 -1.03 5.58
CA TYR A 86 -9.98 -1.61 5.58
C TYR A 86 -9.37 -1.44 4.20
N LEU A 87 -8.19 -0.83 4.12
CA LEU A 87 -7.52 -0.58 2.86
C LEU A 87 -6.18 -1.30 2.83
N PHE A 88 -5.96 -2.14 1.83
CA PHE A 88 -4.71 -2.86 1.62
C PHE A 88 -4.13 -2.54 0.25
N GLY A 89 -2.81 -2.37 0.19
CA GLY A 89 -2.18 -2.30 -1.12
C GLY A 89 -0.69 -2.54 -1.13
N PHE A 90 -0.19 -2.89 -2.33
CA PHE A 90 1.21 -3.13 -2.59
C PHE A 90 1.74 -2.12 -3.62
N SER A 91 2.93 -1.55 -3.40
CA SER A 91 3.60 -0.69 -4.38
C SER A 91 2.75 0.52 -4.78
N ARG A 92 2.34 0.60 -6.06
CA ARG A 92 1.38 1.59 -6.56
C ARG A 92 -0.04 1.39 -6.03
N GLY A 93 -0.46 0.16 -5.72
CA GLY A 93 -1.69 -0.10 -5.01
C GLY A 93 -1.67 0.47 -3.58
N ALA A 94 -0.51 0.43 -2.90
CA ALA A 94 -0.33 1.10 -1.61
C ALA A 94 -0.48 2.62 -1.73
N TYR A 95 0.05 3.20 -2.81
CA TYR A 95 -0.18 4.62 -3.16
C TYR A 95 -1.67 4.91 -3.41
N THR A 96 -2.38 4.03 -4.14
CA THR A 96 -3.83 4.14 -4.42
C THR A 96 -4.63 4.20 -3.13
N VAL A 97 -4.46 3.25 -2.21
CA VAL A 97 -5.24 3.22 -0.97
C VAL A 97 -4.92 4.38 -0.02
N ARG A 98 -3.66 4.83 0.02
CA ARG A 98 -3.28 6.02 0.79
C ARG A 98 -3.90 7.28 0.19
N SER A 99 -3.92 7.39 -1.13
CA SER A 99 -4.56 8.51 -1.84
C SER A 99 -6.07 8.50 -1.65
N LEU A 100 -6.70 7.33 -1.70
CA LEU A 100 -8.12 7.14 -1.42
C LEU A 100 -8.48 7.63 -0.01
N SER A 101 -7.70 7.26 1.01
CA SER A 101 -7.89 7.76 2.37
C SER A 101 -7.75 9.29 2.45
N GLY A 102 -6.75 9.87 1.77
CA GLY A 102 -6.59 11.32 1.68
C GLY A 102 -7.75 12.02 0.96
N MET A 103 -8.29 11.41 -0.09
CA MET A 103 -9.44 11.90 -0.84
C MET A 103 -10.71 11.91 0.02
N ILE A 104 -10.98 10.81 0.74
CA ILE A 104 -12.09 10.74 1.70
C ILE A 104 -11.95 11.82 2.78
N TYR A 105 -10.74 12.04 3.30
CA TYR A 105 -10.51 13.07 4.30
C TYR A 105 -10.71 14.51 3.75
N CYS A 106 -10.29 14.76 2.52
CA CYS A 106 -10.42 16.07 1.89
C CYS A 106 -11.88 16.35 1.49
N SER A 107 -12.42 15.49 0.63
CA SER A 107 -13.67 15.68 -0.10
C SER A 107 -14.90 15.06 0.58
N GLY A 108 -14.71 14.31 1.68
CA GLY A 108 -15.73 13.42 2.23
C GLY A 108 -15.84 12.13 1.43
N LEU A 109 -16.59 11.15 1.92
CA LEU A 109 -17.13 10.03 1.14
C LEU A 109 -18.53 10.43 0.68
N LEU A 110 -18.82 10.33 -0.61
CA LEU A 110 -20.10 10.78 -1.17
C LEU A 110 -21.26 9.92 -0.69
N ASP A 111 -22.39 10.58 -0.44
CA ASP A 111 -23.66 9.90 -0.32
C ASP A 111 -24.02 9.25 -1.66
N ARG A 112 -24.71 8.11 -1.60
CA ARG A 112 -25.10 7.33 -2.78
C ARG A 112 -25.74 8.16 -3.91
N PRO A 113 -26.66 9.11 -3.66
CA PRO A 113 -27.27 9.93 -4.72
C PRO A 113 -26.27 10.83 -5.47
N HIS A 114 -25.13 11.14 -4.83
CA HIS A 114 -24.13 12.06 -5.35
C HIS A 114 -22.94 11.35 -6.01
N VAL A 115 -22.93 10.02 -6.14
CA VAL A 115 -21.78 9.24 -6.66
C VAL A 115 -21.23 9.73 -8.00
N THR A 116 -22.06 10.36 -8.85
CA THR A 116 -21.64 10.96 -10.12
C THR A 116 -20.65 12.13 -9.95
N LYS A 117 -20.53 12.66 -8.74
CA LYS A 117 -19.58 13.70 -8.32
C LYS A 117 -18.19 13.18 -7.97
N ALA A 118 -17.94 11.87 -8.02
CA ALA A 118 -16.66 11.27 -7.63
C ALA A 118 -15.44 11.88 -8.33
N HIS A 119 -15.56 12.22 -9.62
CA HIS A 119 -14.47 12.87 -10.35
C HIS A 119 -14.21 14.31 -9.86
N GLU A 120 -15.26 15.07 -9.54
CA GLU A 120 -15.14 16.40 -8.93
C GLU A 120 -14.47 16.31 -7.54
N ALA A 121 -14.84 15.31 -6.74
CA ALA A 121 -14.21 15.04 -5.44
C ALA A 121 -12.71 14.71 -5.59
N TYR A 122 -12.36 14.00 -6.66
CA TYR A 122 -10.98 13.63 -6.97
C TYR A 122 -10.16 14.86 -7.38
N GLU A 123 -10.68 15.70 -8.27
CA GLU A 123 -10.01 16.93 -8.68
C GLU A 123 -9.85 17.91 -7.52
N LEU A 124 -10.83 18.00 -6.63
CA LEU A 124 -10.75 18.75 -5.37
C LEU A 124 -9.58 18.25 -4.50
N TYR A 125 -9.47 16.93 -4.31
CA TYR A 125 -8.37 16.31 -3.56
C TYR A 125 -6.99 16.53 -4.22
N ARG A 126 -6.92 16.47 -5.55
CA ARG A 126 -5.67 16.66 -6.29
C ARG A 126 -5.22 18.12 -6.39
N ASN A 127 -6.12 19.07 -6.12
CA ASN A 127 -5.78 20.48 -6.12
C ASN A 127 -4.93 20.84 -4.89
N ARG A 128 -3.63 21.06 -5.12
CA ARG A 128 -2.64 21.39 -4.09
C ARG A 128 -2.86 22.72 -3.39
N GLY A 129 -3.64 23.61 -4.00
CA GLY A 129 -4.02 24.88 -3.39
C GLY A 129 -5.10 24.73 -2.33
N ILE A 130 -5.80 23.59 -2.29
CA ILE A 130 -6.93 23.33 -1.41
C ILE A 130 -6.53 22.32 -0.35
N LYS A 131 -6.67 22.71 0.91
CA LYS A 131 -6.44 21.83 2.07
C LYS A 131 -7.77 21.30 2.58
N PRO A 132 -7.79 20.15 3.26
CA PRO A 132 -9.02 19.58 3.83
C PRO A 132 -9.80 20.53 4.77
N LYS A 133 -9.14 21.53 5.35
CA LYS A 133 -9.76 22.53 6.25
C LYS A 133 -10.27 23.78 5.54
N ASP A 134 -9.94 23.96 4.26
CA ASP A 134 -10.32 25.14 3.50
C ASP A 134 -11.80 25.08 3.16
N LYS A 135 -12.39 26.26 2.91
CA LYS A 135 -13.84 26.43 2.76
C LYS A 135 -14.40 25.56 1.65
N GLU A 136 -13.72 25.48 0.50
CA GLU A 136 -14.16 24.69 -0.64
C GLU A 136 -14.31 23.20 -0.27
N ALA A 137 -13.31 22.64 0.42
CA ALA A 137 -13.34 21.24 0.85
C ALA A 137 -14.43 20.98 1.91
N VAL A 138 -14.65 21.94 2.81
CA VAL A 138 -15.68 21.86 3.86
C VAL A 138 -17.08 21.88 3.27
N GLU A 139 -17.36 22.84 2.41
CA GLU A 139 -18.68 22.99 1.77
C GLU A 139 -18.97 21.80 0.84
N TYR A 140 -17.98 21.35 0.07
CA TYR A 140 -18.13 20.20 -0.82
C TYR A 140 -18.58 18.95 -0.05
N ARG A 141 -17.85 18.60 1.02
CA ARG A 141 -18.23 17.42 1.81
C ARG A 141 -19.58 17.64 2.48
N GLN A 142 -19.85 18.78 3.12
CA GLN A 142 -21.16 19.03 3.76
C GLN A 142 -22.35 18.96 2.79
N THR A 143 -22.12 19.23 1.51
CA THR A 143 -23.16 19.19 0.48
C THR A 143 -23.39 17.77 -0.05
N TYR A 144 -22.31 17.02 -0.27
CA TYR A 144 -22.37 15.77 -1.04
C TYR A 144 -22.08 14.50 -0.25
N GLY A 145 -21.61 14.59 0.99
CA GLY A 145 -21.28 13.43 1.82
C GLY A 145 -20.73 13.78 3.22
N GLU A 146 -19.81 12.97 3.72
CA GLU A 146 -19.22 13.21 5.05
C GLU A 146 -17.83 12.59 5.21
N ARG A 147 -17.06 13.04 6.21
CA ARG A 147 -15.83 12.34 6.57
C ARG A 147 -16.18 11.05 7.31
N VAL A 148 -15.54 9.97 6.92
CA VAL A 148 -15.70 8.67 7.56
C VAL A 148 -14.33 8.16 8.05
N PRO A 149 -14.28 7.49 9.21
CA PRO A 149 -13.04 6.94 9.72
C PRO A 149 -12.54 5.79 8.85
N ILE A 150 -11.22 5.65 8.76
CA ILE A 150 -10.57 4.50 8.14
C ILE A 150 -10.03 3.61 9.26
N THR A 151 -10.58 2.40 9.39
CA THR A 151 -10.21 1.46 10.45
C THR A 151 -8.75 1.02 10.32
N LEU A 152 -8.32 0.71 9.10
CA LEU A 152 -6.96 0.26 8.81
C LEU A 152 -6.47 0.65 7.42
N ILE A 153 -5.20 1.05 7.34
CA ILE A 153 -4.41 1.04 6.09
C ILE A 153 -3.25 0.04 6.25
N GLY A 154 -3.24 -1.04 5.49
CA GLY A 154 -2.15 -2.02 5.43
C GLY A 154 -1.38 -1.93 4.11
N CYS A 155 -0.13 -1.48 4.16
CA CYS A 155 0.70 -1.33 2.98
C CYS A 155 1.84 -2.35 2.93
N PHE A 156 2.07 -2.89 1.75
CA PHE A 156 3.30 -3.55 1.36
C PHE A 156 4.10 -2.56 0.50
N ASP A 157 5.25 -2.14 1.01
CA ASP A 157 6.29 -1.40 0.32
C ASP A 157 5.81 -0.25 -0.58
N THR A 158 5.24 0.80 0.04
CA THR A 158 4.70 1.95 -0.71
C THR A 158 5.79 2.69 -1.47
N VAL A 159 5.54 2.94 -2.76
CA VAL A 159 6.40 3.76 -3.61
C VAL A 159 5.67 5.08 -3.93
N GLY A 160 6.24 6.21 -3.52
CA GLY A 160 5.58 7.52 -3.56
C GLY A 160 5.84 8.35 -4.82
N ALA A 161 6.53 7.77 -5.80
CA ALA A 161 6.77 8.38 -7.10
C ALA A 161 6.11 7.57 -8.22
N LEU A 162 5.50 8.26 -9.17
CA LEU A 162 5.09 7.66 -10.44
C LEU A 162 6.27 7.70 -11.43
N GLY A 163 6.44 6.61 -12.17
CA GLY A 163 7.41 6.50 -13.26
C GLY A 163 8.36 5.31 -13.15
N ILE A 164 8.46 4.55 -14.23
CA ILE A 164 9.49 3.52 -14.45
C ILE A 164 10.46 4.11 -15.50
N PRO A 165 11.75 4.30 -15.17
CA PRO A 165 12.80 4.67 -16.11
C PRO A 165 12.90 3.64 -17.24
N GLY A 166 12.92 4.10 -18.49
CA GLY A 166 12.97 3.23 -19.68
C GLY A 166 11.67 3.08 -20.44
N MET A 167 10.54 3.46 -19.84
CA MET A 167 9.33 3.72 -20.60
C MET A 167 9.37 5.13 -21.22
N PRO A 168 8.77 5.36 -22.41
CA PRO A 168 8.68 6.69 -23.03
C PRO A 168 8.10 7.79 -22.11
N ALA A 169 7.43 7.37 -21.02
CA ALA A 169 6.83 8.18 -19.97
C ALA A 169 7.82 8.87 -18.99
N PHE A 170 9.14 8.69 -19.13
CA PHE A 170 10.15 9.34 -18.27
C PHE A 170 10.80 10.60 -18.89
N SER A 171 10.14 11.23 -19.87
CA SER A 171 10.62 12.48 -20.48
C SER A 171 10.34 13.71 -19.59
N LYS A 172 11.06 14.82 -19.80
CA LYS A 172 10.93 16.09 -19.02
C LYS A 172 9.49 16.64 -18.94
N LEU A 173 8.61 16.31 -19.88
CA LEU A 173 7.20 16.70 -19.86
C LEU A 173 6.43 16.04 -18.69
N HIS A 174 6.86 14.87 -18.23
CA HIS A 174 6.25 14.13 -17.13
C HIS A 174 6.77 14.52 -15.74
N GLU A 175 7.80 15.36 -15.62
CA GLU A 175 8.24 15.86 -14.31
C GLU A 175 7.14 16.71 -13.65
N GLN A 176 6.35 17.44 -14.43
CA GLN A 176 5.20 18.20 -13.93
C GLN A 176 4.01 17.30 -13.55
N LEU A 177 3.78 16.21 -14.29
CA LEU A 177 2.78 15.19 -13.93
C LEU A 177 3.21 14.46 -12.65
N ASN A 178 4.48 14.06 -12.55
CA ASN A 178 5.06 13.49 -11.34
C ASN A 178 4.99 14.44 -10.16
N LYS A 179 5.13 15.76 -10.38
CA LYS A 179 4.85 16.73 -9.33
C LYS A 179 3.44 16.49 -8.81
N ARG A 180 2.38 16.52 -9.62
CA ARG A 180 0.97 16.30 -9.18
C ARG A 180 0.78 15.05 -8.29
N TYR A 181 1.45 13.95 -8.61
CA TYR A 181 1.28 12.65 -7.94
C TYR A 181 2.28 12.34 -6.83
N ARG A 182 3.39 13.06 -6.69
CA ARG A 182 4.33 12.81 -5.58
C ARG A 182 3.67 13.10 -4.24
N PHE A 183 3.86 12.20 -3.27
CA PHE A 183 3.57 12.51 -1.87
C PHE A 183 4.51 13.63 -1.41
N HIS A 184 3.96 14.82 -1.19
CA HIS A 184 4.67 15.90 -0.52
C HIS A 184 4.49 15.84 1.00
N ASP A 185 3.36 15.28 1.42
CA ASP A 185 3.06 15.00 2.82
C ASP A 185 2.84 13.50 2.97
N ILE A 186 3.68 12.89 3.80
CA ILE A 186 3.60 11.47 4.16
C ILE A 186 2.82 11.26 5.46
N THR A 187 2.34 12.35 6.07
CA THR A 187 1.51 12.33 7.26
C THR A 187 0.14 11.77 6.91
N LEU A 188 -0.28 10.74 7.66
CA LEU A 188 -1.63 10.21 7.56
C LEU A 188 -2.63 11.29 7.97
N ASN A 189 -3.84 11.24 7.40
CA ASN A 189 -4.91 12.07 7.96
C ASN A 189 -5.33 11.52 9.33
N LYS A 190 -5.93 12.37 10.15
CA LYS A 190 -6.27 12.05 11.54
C LYS A 190 -7.44 11.06 11.70
N ASP A 191 -8.20 10.81 10.63
CA ASP A 191 -9.35 9.89 10.65
C ASP A 191 -8.94 8.44 10.34
N VAL A 192 -7.65 8.19 10.03
CA VAL A 192 -7.05 6.85 9.99
C VAL A 192 -6.75 6.40 11.42
N GLN A 193 -7.30 5.26 11.83
CA GLN A 193 -7.13 4.74 13.20
C GLN A 193 -5.85 3.91 13.33
N ASN A 194 -5.60 3.01 12.37
CA ASN A 194 -4.46 2.11 12.37
C ASN A 194 -3.78 2.10 11.00
N ALA A 195 -2.45 2.05 11.00
CA ALA A 195 -1.65 1.92 9.80
C ALA A 195 -0.52 0.90 10.01
N LEU A 196 -0.41 -0.06 9.09
CA LEU A 196 0.61 -1.10 9.05
C LEU A 196 1.42 -0.94 7.76
N HIS A 197 2.75 -0.98 7.84
CA HIS A 197 3.62 -0.92 6.67
C HIS A 197 4.75 -1.95 6.73
N ALA A 198 4.76 -2.91 5.80
CA ALA A 198 5.91 -3.76 5.56
C ALA A 198 6.83 -3.07 4.53
N MET A 199 8.12 -2.93 4.82
CA MET A 199 9.07 -2.17 3.98
C MET A 199 10.31 -3.01 3.66
N ALA A 200 10.75 -3.00 2.39
CA ALA A 200 11.90 -3.76 1.92
C ALA A 200 13.23 -3.06 2.30
N ILE A 201 14.18 -3.79 2.89
CA ILE A 201 15.50 -3.26 3.24
C ILE A 201 16.41 -3.12 2.02
N ASP A 202 16.38 -4.14 1.16
CA ASP A 202 17.39 -4.33 0.12
C ASP A 202 16.98 -3.75 -1.23
N GLU A 203 15.83 -3.08 -1.33
CA GLU A 203 15.48 -2.37 -2.56
C GLU A 203 16.41 -1.16 -2.77
N ILE A 204 17.11 -1.14 -3.91
CA ILE A 204 18.13 -0.13 -4.23
C ILE A 204 17.83 0.69 -5.49
N ARG A 205 16.77 0.38 -6.23
CA ARG A 205 16.35 1.18 -7.39
C ARG A 205 15.74 2.47 -6.87
N GLU A 206 16.34 3.61 -7.21
CA GLU A 206 15.92 4.92 -6.70
C GLU A 206 14.44 5.24 -6.99
N VAL A 207 13.93 4.75 -8.11
CA VAL A 207 12.51 4.93 -8.49
C VAL A 207 11.52 4.12 -7.67
N PHE A 208 12.01 3.13 -6.93
CA PHE A 208 11.24 2.34 -5.97
C PHE A 208 11.63 2.72 -4.53
N ASP A 209 12.09 3.96 -4.30
CA ASP A 209 12.33 4.43 -2.94
C ASP A 209 11.04 4.39 -2.11
N VAL A 210 11.18 3.96 -0.85
CA VAL A 210 10.02 3.76 0.02
C VAL A 210 9.47 5.09 0.48
N THR A 211 8.15 5.15 0.64
CA THR A 211 7.48 6.28 1.26
C THR A 211 6.90 5.84 2.60
N PRO A 212 7.58 6.08 3.73
CA PRO A 212 7.06 5.77 5.05
C PRO A 212 5.75 6.50 5.34
N MET A 213 5.03 6.06 6.37
CA MET A 213 3.86 6.74 6.91
C MET A 213 4.23 7.47 8.19
N LYS A 214 3.78 8.71 8.34
CA LYS A 214 3.97 9.50 9.55
C LYS A 214 2.65 9.66 10.29
N LYS A 215 2.68 9.45 11.62
CA LYS A 215 1.54 9.69 12.50
C LYS A 215 1.13 11.17 12.46
N HIS A 216 -0.17 11.43 12.40
CA HIS A 216 -0.71 12.78 12.49
C HIS A 216 -0.49 13.36 13.89
N PRO A 217 0.04 14.59 14.04
CA PRO A 217 0.36 15.16 15.34
C PRO A 217 -0.86 15.32 16.25
N GLU A 218 -2.04 15.57 15.68
CA GLU A 218 -3.30 15.74 16.43
C GLU A 218 -4.08 14.43 16.65
N ALA A 219 -3.58 13.28 16.17
CA ALA A 219 -4.29 12.01 16.28
C ALA A 219 -3.68 11.14 17.39
N GLU A 220 -4.00 11.44 18.65
CA GLU A 220 -3.39 10.79 19.83
C GLU A 220 -3.48 9.26 19.79
N ASN A 221 -4.65 8.73 19.41
CA ASN A 221 -4.92 7.29 19.37
C ASN A 221 -4.54 6.61 18.04
N GLN A 222 -4.05 7.36 17.05
CA GLN A 222 -3.63 6.78 15.78
C GLN A 222 -2.39 5.90 15.99
N ARG A 223 -2.48 4.65 15.54
CA ARG A 223 -1.38 3.68 15.57
C ARG A 223 -0.72 3.62 14.20
N VAL A 224 0.61 3.77 14.17
CA VAL A 224 1.41 3.60 12.95
C VAL A 224 2.52 2.62 13.27
N ILE A 225 2.44 1.42 12.70
CA ILE A 225 3.41 0.34 12.91
C ILE A 225 4.06 0.05 11.57
N GLN A 226 5.38 0.21 11.50
CA GLN A 226 6.16 -0.05 10.30
C GLN A 226 7.25 -1.04 10.63
N LYS A 227 7.46 -2.03 9.77
CA LYS A 227 8.46 -3.08 9.95
C LYS A 227 9.29 -3.25 8.69
N TRP A 228 10.59 -3.35 8.88
CA TRP A 228 11.55 -3.62 7.81
C TRP A 228 11.76 -5.12 7.64
N PHE A 229 11.76 -5.57 6.39
CA PHE A 229 11.87 -6.96 5.97
C PHE A 229 13.06 -7.16 5.02
N PRO A 230 13.72 -8.33 5.06
CA PRO A 230 14.81 -8.63 4.15
C PRO A 230 14.31 -8.82 2.71
N GLY A 231 15.15 -8.45 1.74
CA GLY A 231 14.88 -8.57 0.31
C GLY A 231 14.50 -7.25 -0.35
N GLU A 232 14.36 -7.30 -1.68
CA GLU A 232 13.94 -6.17 -2.52
C GLU A 232 12.40 -6.04 -2.58
N HIS A 233 11.86 -5.11 -3.39
CA HIS A 233 10.43 -4.78 -3.45
C HIS A 233 9.50 -6.02 -3.58
N GLY A 234 9.84 -6.96 -4.46
CA GLY A 234 9.08 -8.21 -4.64
C GLY A 234 9.15 -9.17 -3.44
N CYS A 235 10.21 -9.09 -2.63
CA CYS A 235 10.36 -9.88 -1.39
C CYS A 235 9.45 -9.40 -0.27
N VAL A 236 8.75 -8.27 -0.43
CA VAL A 236 7.72 -7.80 0.51
C VAL A 236 6.32 -7.87 -0.09
N GLY A 237 6.18 -7.60 -1.39
CA GLY A 237 4.89 -7.63 -2.07
C GLY A 237 4.47 -8.98 -2.65
N GLY A 238 5.40 -9.91 -2.86
CA GLY A 238 5.16 -11.15 -3.59
C GLY A 238 5.11 -10.95 -5.11
N GLY A 239 4.53 -11.92 -5.81
CA GLY A 239 4.36 -11.90 -7.26
C GLY A 239 5.33 -12.78 -8.07
N THR A 240 6.30 -13.43 -7.42
CA THR A 240 7.22 -14.38 -8.06
C THR A 240 7.52 -15.56 -7.13
N GLU A 241 7.90 -16.71 -7.71
CA GLU A 241 8.29 -17.91 -6.95
C GLU A 241 9.52 -17.64 -6.07
N GLU A 242 10.55 -17.03 -6.67
CA GLU A 242 11.85 -16.77 -6.03
C GLU A 242 11.71 -15.95 -4.75
N HIS A 243 10.76 -15.01 -4.72
CA HIS A 243 10.54 -14.11 -3.58
C HIS A 243 9.56 -14.63 -2.53
N SER A 244 8.85 -15.74 -2.82
CA SER A 244 7.72 -16.21 -2.03
C SER A 244 8.04 -16.44 -0.56
N GLY A 245 9.21 -16.99 -0.25
CA GLY A 245 9.64 -17.23 1.13
C GLY A 245 9.79 -15.94 1.95
N LEU A 246 10.37 -14.88 1.37
CA LEU A 246 10.52 -13.59 2.06
C LEU A 246 9.18 -12.84 2.10
N SER A 247 8.42 -12.86 1.01
CA SER A 247 7.14 -12.15 0.95
C SER A 247 6.10 -12.77 1.88
N ASP A 248 6.11 -14.09 2.05
CA ASP A 248 5.21 -14.77 2.97
C ASP A 248 5.45 -14.37 4.43
N ALA A 249 6.69 -14.00 4.80
CA ALA A 249 6.98 -13.42 6.10
C ALA A 249 6.26 -12.08 6.30
N ALA A 250 6.26 -11.21 5.28
CA ALA A 250 5.56 -9.93 5.32
C ALA A 250 4.03 -10.11 5.36
N LEU A 251 3.48 -11.06 4.59
CA LEU A 251 2.06 -11.39 4.64
C LEU A 251 1.64 -11.92 6.01
N LYS A 252 2.40 -12.87 6.55
CA LYS A 252 2.14 -13.44 7.88
C LYS A 252 2.11 -12.33 8.93
N TRP A 253 3.12 -11.44 8.92
CA TRP A 253 3.17 -10.31 9.83
C TRP A 253 1.96 -9.38 9.70
N MET A 254 1.51 -9.09 8.47
CA MET A 254 0.32 -8.24 8.24
C MET A 254 -0.93 -8.89 8.86
N ILE A 255 -1.17 -10.19 8.58
CA ILE A 255 -2.31 -10.95 9.10
C ILE A 255 -2.26 -11.01 10.63
N ASP A 256 -1.11 -11.37 11.20
CA ASP A 256 -0.92 -11.45 12.66
C ASP A 256 -1.16 -10.09 13.30
N SER A 257 -0.67 -9.00 12.69
CA SER A 257 -0.83 -7.64 13.21
C SER A 257 -2.30 -7.20 13.22
N VAL A 258 -3.07 -7.53 12.18
CA VAL A 258 -4.53 -7.31 12.15
C VAL A 258 -5.21 -8.03 13.31
N GLY A 259 -4.83 -9.30 13.56
CA GLY A 259 -5.36 -10.10 14.66
C GLY A 259 -4.99 -9.55 16.04
N VAL A 260 -3.72 -9.19 16.26
CA VAL A 260 -3.22 -8.62 17.52
C VAL A 260 -3.88 -7.29 17.86
N LEU A 261 -4.15 -6.46 16.85
CA LEU A 261 -4.86 -5.19 17.04
C LEU A 261 -6.36 -5.37 17.33
N GLY A 262 -6.90 -6.59 17.18
CA GLY A 262 -8.29 -6.90 17.51
C GLY A 262 -9.29 -6.14 16.65
N LEU A 263 -8.98 -5.92 15.37
CA LEU A 263 -9.77 -5.05 14.50
C LEU A 263 -11.07 -5.68 14.00
N GLY A 264 -11.33 -6.97 14.26
CA GLY A 264 -12.53 -7.67 13.79
C GLY A 264 -12.51 -8.09 12.32
N LEU A 265 -11.52 -7.65 11.53
CA LEU A 265 -11.26 -8.20 10.19
C LEU A 265 -10.79 -9.65 10.30
N ASP A 266 -11.65 -10.55 9.85
CA ASP A 266 -11.52 -11.99 10.02
C ASP A 266 -10.91 -12.61 8.76
N LEU A 267 -9.70 -13.16 8.89
CA LEU A 267 -8.92 -13.76 7.81
C LEU A 267 -8.76 -15.26 8.05
N ASN A 268 -8.85 -16.06 6.99
CA ASN A 268 -8.58 -17.49 6.98
C ASN A 268 -7.40 -17.80 6.03
N PRO A 269 -6.15 -17.72 6.50
CA PRO A 269 -4.99 -17.98 5.65
C PRO A 269 -4.91 -19.43 5.12
N SER A 270 -5.64 -20.38 5.71
CA SER A 270 -5.59 -21.79 5.27
C SER A 270 -6.23 -22.03 3.90
N VAL A 271 -6.99 -21.07 3.37
CA VAL A 271 -7.63 -21.19 2.04
C VAL A 271 -6.73 -20.71 0.91
N ILE A 272 -5.59 -20.08 1.23
CA ILE A 272 -4.64 -19.60 0.23
C ILE A 272 -4.02 -20.81 -0.47
N PRO A 273 -4.22 -21.00 -1.79
CA PRO A 273 -3.80 -22.23 -2.46
C PRO A 273 -2.29 -22.50 -2.41
N THR A 274 -1.49 -21.43 -2.42
CA THR A 274 -0.02 -21.52 -2.33
C THR A 274 0.48 -21.65 -0.89
N GLY A 275 -0.40 -21.51 0.10
CA GLY A 275 -0.04 -21.41 1.51
C GLY A 275 0.73 -20.11 1.85
N ILE A 276 1.17 -20.06 3.10
CA ILE A 276 2.08 -19.03 3.62
C ILE A 276 3.26 -19.78 4.23
N ASN A 277 4.40 -19.76 3.56
CA ASN A 277 5.60 -20.53 3.91
C ASN A 277 6.81 -19.60 4.09
N PRO A 278 6.88 -18.81 5.19
CA PRO A 278 7.98 -17.88 5.39
C PRO A 278 9.33 -18.60 5.44
N ASN A 279 10.28 -18.11 4.65
CA ASN A 279 11.65 -18.60 4.65
C ASN A 279 12.61 -17.40 4.59
N TYR A 280 13.15 -17.02 5.75
CA TYR A 280 14.09 -15.91 5.85
C TYR A 280 15.48 -16.24 5.28
N GLU A 281 15.74 -17.47 4.85
CA GLU A 281 17.02 -17.90 4.29
C GLU A 281 17.04 -17.93 2.76
N CYS A 282 15.89 -17.84 2.08
CA CYS A 282 15.87 -17.97 0.63
C CYS A 282 16.64 -16.84 -0.06
N ASP A 283 17.22 -17.16 -1.21
CA ASP A 283 17.94 -16.18 -2.02
C ASP A 283 16.97 -15.19 -2.66
N PHE A 284 17.48 -14.00 -2.98
CA PHE A 284 16.82 -13.04 -3.85
C PHE A 284 17.90 -12.37 -4.70
N ASN A 285 17.53 -11.95 -5.91
CA ASN A 285 18.43 -11.22 -6.78
C ASN A 285 18.14 -9.72 -6.68
N ASN A 286 19.17 -8.93 -6.38
CA ASN A 286 19.08 -7.48 -6.30
C ASN A 286 19.72 -6.79 -7.52
N ASP A 287 19.77 -7.48 -8.65
CA ASP A 287 20.24 -6.91 -9.91
C ASP A 287 19.23 -5.87 -10.42
N VAL A 288 19.68 -4.61 -10.43
CA VAL A 288 18.88 -3.47 -10.90
C VAL A 288 18.65 -3.48 -12.41
N GLY A 289 19.39 -4.30 -13.18
CA GLY A 289 19.22 -4.44 -14.63
C GLY A 289 19.16 -3.10 -15.35
N PHE A 290 18.12 -2.90 -16.18
CA PHE A 290 17.89 -1.68 -16.94
C PHE A 290 17.72 -0.42 -16.05
N PHE A 291 17.26 -0.58 -14.80
CA PHE A 291 17.05 0.53 -13.87
C PHE A 291 18.33 1.19 -13.38
N LYS A 292 19.51 0.60 -13.63
CA LYS A 292 20.80 1.19 -13.24
C LYS A 292 20.99 2.62 -13.75
N LEU A 293 20.46 2.94 -14.93
CA LEU A 293 20.55 4.27 -15.55
C LEU A 293 19.71 5.33 -14.81
N ALA A 294 18.80 4.90 -13.94
CA ALA A 294 17.90 5.78 -13.22
C ALA A 294 18.36 6.13 -11.80
N GLY A 295 19.50 5.60 -11.38
CA GLY A 295 20.05 5.80 -10.06
C GLY A 295 19.90 4.60 -9.14
N ILE A 296 20.87 4.46 -8.25
CA ILE A 296 20.91 3.47 -7.17
C ILE A 296 20.91 4.26 -5.86
N LYS A 297 19.97 3.95 -4.97
CA LYS A 297 19.82 4.58 -3.67
C LYS A 297 19.53 3.52 -2.61
N PHE A 298 20.35 3.47 -1.56
CA PHE A 298 20.01 2.67 -0.38
C PHE A 298 18.93 3.38 0.43
N ARG A 299 17.94 2.61 0.89
CA ARG A 299 16.87 3.14 1.75
C ARG A 299 17.39 3.53 3.12
N GLU A 300 16.82 4.59 3.67
CA GLU A 300 17.08 5.05 5.02
C GLU A 300 16.34 4.16 6.02
N VAL A 301 17.06 3.23 6.64
CA VAL A 301 16.55 2.40 7.73
C VAL A 301 16.94 3.04 9.06
N SER A 302 15.99 3.10 10.00
CA SER A 302 16.25 3.65 11.35
C SER A 302 17.23 2.76 12.12
N ASP A 303 17.92 3.34 13.11
CA ASP A 303 18.86 2.60 13.96
C ASP A 303 18.16 1.84 15.11
N VAL A 304 16.83 1.66 15.01
CA VAL A 304 15.94 1.08 16.03
C VAL A 304 15.68 -0.39 15.69
N ILE A 305 16.17 -1.30 16.54
CA ILE A 305 16.02 -2.76 16.31
C ILE A 305 14.55 -3.17 16.28
N ASP A 306 13.71 -2.52 17.08
CA ASP A 306 12.26 -2.78 17.12
C ASP A 306 11.55 -2.36 15.83
N ASP A 307 12.18 -1.63 14.91
CA ASP A 307 11.61 -1.38 13.58
C ASP A 307 11.91 -2.53 12.60
N LEU A 308 12.78 -3.48 12.96
CA LEU A 308 13.06 -4.67 12.16
C LEU A 308 12.04 -5.79 12.46
N HIS A 309 11.69 -6.56 11.42
CA HIS A 309 11.02 -7.84 11.61
C HIS A 309 12.03 -8.91 12.05
N GLU A 310 11.57 -9.93 12.80
CA GLU A 310 12.43 -11.01 13.31
C GLU A 310 13.16 -11.77 12.19
N SER A 311 12.57 -11.84 10.98
CA SER A 311 13.20 -12.45 9.81
C SER A 311 14.52 -11.77 9.42
N VAL A 312 14.66 -10.45 9.65
CA VAL A 312 15.92 -9.73 9.42
C VAL A 312 17.00 -10.23 10.39
N LEU A 313 16.66 -10.30 11.68
CA LEU A 313 17.58 -10.71 12.73
C LEU A 313 18.00 -12.18 12.54
N ASN A 314 17.05 -13.05 12.20
CA ASN A 314 17.32 -14.46 11.93
C ASN A 314 18.20 -14.63 10.68
N ARG A 315 17.93 -13.88 9.60
CA ARG A 315 18.76 -13.90 8.39
C ARG A 315 20.17 -13.38 8.65
N LEU A 316 20.35 -12.28 9.40
CA LEU A 316 21.68 -11.76 9.77
C LEU A 316 22.52 -12.79 10.55
N LYS A 317 21.86 -13.56 11.42
CA LYS A 317 22.49 -14.63 12.22
C LYS A 317 22.82 -15.86 11.39
N SER A 318 21.91 -16.36 10.56
CA SER A 318 22.11 -17.61 9.83
C SER A 318 22.94 -17.44 8.56
N ARG A 319 22.86 -16.28 7.92
CA ARG A 319 23.57 -15.97 6.66
C ARG A 319 24.73 -15.01 6.89
N LYS A 320 25.95 -15.52 6.67
CA LYS A 320 27.19 -14.71 6.76
C LYS A 320 27.31 -13.70 5.61
N ASP A 321 26.70 -13.98 4.47
CA ASP A 321 26.73 -13.18 3.26
C ASP A 321 25.68 -12.04 3.25
N TYR A 322 24.70 -12.09 4.13
CA TYR A 322 23.70 -11.03 4.27
C TYR A 322 24.22 -9.91 5.19
N ARG A 323 24.88 -8.90 4.62
CA ARG A 323 25.38 -7.71 5.35
C ARG A 323 25.00 -6.41 4.62
N PRO A 324 23.70 -6.05 4.62
CA PRO A 324 23.22 -4.86 3.91
C PRO A 324 23.82 -3.58 4.50
N LYS A 325 24.32 -2.70 3.63
CA LYS A 325 25.06 -1.48 4.01
C LYS A 325 24.22 -0.51 4.85
N ASN A 326 22.92 -0.45 4.58
CA ASN A 326 21.96 0.39 5.32
C ASN A 326 21.56 -0.17 6.69
N LEU A 327 22.05 -1.36 7.08
CA LEU A 327 21.90 -1.88 8.46
C LEU A 327 23.21 -1.87 9.25
N GLN A 328 24.31 -1.31 8.73
CA GLN A 328 25.63 -1.43 9.37
C GLN A 328 25.61 -1.04 10.86
N LYS A 329 24.97 0.08 11.18
CA LYS A 329 24.84 0.56 12.57
C LYS A 329 24.06 -0.38 13.47
N ILE A 330 23.11 -1.14 12.94
CA ILE A 330 22.36 -2.16 13.71
C ILE A 330 23.21 -3.42 13.86
N ILE A 331 23.88 -3.84 12.79
CA ILE A 331 24.78 -5.00 12.81
C ILE A 331 25.87 -4.80 13.87
N ASP A 332 26.43 -3.59 13.96
CA ASP A 332 27.43 -3.24 14.97
C ASP A 332 26.89 -3.33 16.41
N LYS A 333 25.58 -3.13 16.63
CA LYS A 333 24.93 -3.27 17.95
C LYS A 333 24.59 -4.71 18.32
N LEU A 334 24.56 -5.62 17.34
CA LEU A 334 24.19 -7.03 17.54
C LEU A 334 25.40 -7.94 17.82
N ASN A 335 26.62 -7.45 17.57
CA ASN A 335 27.90 -8.14 17.81
C ASN A 335 28.48 -7.77 19.17
#